data_AF-A0A0F0HBU7-F1
#
_entry.id   AF-A0A0F0HBU7-F1
#
_cell.length_a   1.000
_cell.length_b   1.000
_cell.length_c   1.000
_cell.angle_alpha   90.00
_cell.angle_beta   90.00
_cell.angle_gamma   90.00
#
_symmetry.space_group_name_H-M   'P 1'
#
loop_
_entity.id
_entity.type
_entity.pdbx_description
1 polymer ?
#
loop_
_entity_poly.entity_id
_entity_poly.type
_entity_poly.pdbx_seq_one_letter_code
_entity_poly.pdbx_strand_id
1 'polypeptide(L)' 'MAGQPKQAIYGPVDGMAAMHPMKRLGEPKEVAQAIAFLASDQASFITGAILPVDGGYLAQ' A
#
# COMPACT_ATOMS: atom_id res chain seq x y z
N MET A 1 -7.56 13.21 -31.95
CA MET A 1 -6.43 12.73 -31.15
C MET A 1 -6.98 11.70 -30.17
N ALA A 2 -6.84 10.42 -30.49
CA ALA A 2 -7.40 9.34 -29.68
C ALA A 2 -6.62 9.26 -28.36
N GLY A 3 -7.32 9.39 -27.23
CA GLY A 3 -6.74 9.20 -25.90
C GLY A 3 -6.18 7.79 -25.79
N GLN A 4 -4.94 7.67 -25.34
CA GLN A 4 -4.30 6.38 -25.12
C GLN A 4 -5.12 5.53 -24.13
N PRO A 5 -5.22 4.20 -24.32
CA PRO A 5 -5.95 3.33 -23.43
C PRO A 5 -5.35 3.38 -22.02
N LYS A 6 -6.20 3.57 -21.00
CA LYS A 6 -5.87 3.66 -19.56
C LYS A 6 -5.20 2.39 -18.98
N GLN A 7 -4.91 1.40 -19.82
CA GLN A 7 -4.22 0.15 -19.48
C GLN A 7 -2.69 0.29 -19.42
N ALA A 8 -2.10 1.33 -20.03
CA ALA A 8 -0.64 1.46 -20.13
C ALA A 8 0.09 1.83 -18.81
N ILE A 9 -0.63 2.10 -17.71
CA ILE A 9 -0.07 2.53 -16.42
C ILE A 9 0.08 1.41 -15.39
N TYR A 10 -0.53 0.24 -15.62
CA TYR A 10 -0.44 -0.89 -14.71
C TYR A 10 0.37 -1.99 -15.39
N GLY A 11 1.58 -2.23 -14.89
CA GLY A 11 2.37 -3.41 -15.26
C GLY A 11 1.68 -4.71 -14.84
N PRO A 12 2.26 -5.88 -15.13
CA PRO A 12 1.68 -7.16 -14.74
C PRO A 12 1.47 -7.19 -13.22
N VAL A 13 0.21 -7.25 -12.80
CA VAL A 13 -0.20 -7.28 -11.38
C VAL A 13 0.46 -8.43 -10.62
N ASP A 14 0.72 -9.53 -11.33
CA ASP A 14 1.39 -10.71 -10.80
C ASP A 14 2.84 -10.43 -10.37
N GLY A 15 3.55 -9.61 -11.15
CA GLY A 15 4.93 -9.21 -10.84
C GLY A 15 5.00 -8.35 -9.57
N MET A 16 4.04 -7.43 -9.40
CA MET A 16 3.97 -6.59 -8.20
C MET A 16 3.58 -7.41 -6.96
N ALA A 17 2.63 -8.33 -7.07
CA ALA A 17 2.25 -9.21 -5.97
C ALA A 17 3.43 -10.07 -5.49
N ALA A 18 4.24 -10.60 -6.41
CA ALA A 18 5.39 -11.44 -6.08
C ALA A 18 6.48 -10.72 -5.28
N MET A 19 6.61 -9.40 -5.45
CA MET A 19 7.58 -8.58 -4.73
C MET A 19 7.26 -8.40 -3.25
N HIS A 20 6.00 -8.61 -2.85
CA HIS A 20 5.59 -8.49 -1.45
C HIS A 20 5.78 -9.86 -0.78
N PRO A 21 6.31 -9.94 0.45
CA PRO A 21 6.32 -11.18 1.23
C PRO A 21 4.94 -11.83 1.38
N MET A 22 3.87 -11.02 1.48
CA MET A 22 2.48 -11.52 1.52
C MET A 22 1.95 -12.09 0.19
N LYS A 23 2.72 -11.99 -0.91
CA LYS A 23 2.38 -12.54 -2.24
C LYS A 23 1.02 -12.11 -2.80
N ARG A 24 0.58 -10.91 -2.45
CA ARG A 24 -0.63 -10.27 -2.98
C ARG A 24 -0.47 -8.77 -3.00
N LEU A 25 -1.30 -8.10 -3.80
CA LEU A 25 -1.47 -6.66 -3.71
C LEU A 25 -2.25 -6.29 -2.44
N GLY A 26 -1.89 -5.14 -1.87
CA GLY A 26 -2.67 -4.51 -0.82
C GLY A 26 -3.98 -3.94 -1.38
N GLU A 27 -5.02 -3.95 -0.55
CA GLU A 27 -6.28 -3.29 -0.83
C GLU A 27 -6.29 -1.86 -0.28
N PRO A 28 -7.00 -0.90 -0.92
CA PRO A 28 -7.14 0.46 -0.40
C PRO A 28 -7.65 0.53 1.05
N LYS A 29 -8.47 -0.45 1.46
CA LYS A 29 -9.00 -0.53 2.82
C LYS A 29 -7.91 -0.74 3.88
N GLU A 30 -6.82 -1.44 3.55
CA GLU A 30 -5.72 -1.70 4.48
C GLU A 30 -4.95 -0.40 4.78
N VAL A 31 -4.72 0.42 3.76
CA VAL A 31 -4.15 1.77 3.92
C VAL A 31 -5.09 2.66 4.73
N ALA A 32 -6.40 2.65 4.43
CA ALA A 32 -7.38 3.43 5.16
C ALA A 32 -7.46 3.05 6.65
N GLN A 33 -7.34 1.76 6.98
CA GLN A 33 -7.31 1.29 8.36
C GLN A 33 -6.05 1.75 9.12
N ALA A 34 -4.89 1.73 8.48
CA ALA A 34 -3.66 2.27 9.07
C ALA A 34 -3.76 3.77 9.34
N ILE A 35 -4.33 4.54 8.39
CA ILE A 35 -4.61 5.97 8.56
C ILE A 35 -5.58 6.18 9.73
N ALA A 36 -6.69 5.42 9.78
CA ALA A 36 -7.68 5.53 10.84
C ALA A 36 -7.08 5.25 12.22
N PHE A 37 -6.17 4.27 12.33
CA PHE A 37 -5.42 4.01 13.55
C PHE A 37 -4.56 5.22 13.96
N LEU A 38 -3.72 5.72 13.05
CA LEU A 38 -2.84 6.86 13.32
C LEU A 38 -3.59 8.16 13.63
N ALA A 39 -4.79 8.33 13.10
CA ALA A 39 -5.66 9.47 13.37
C ALA A 39 -6.49 9.31 14.66
N SER A 40 -6.45 8.15 15.33
CA SER A 40 -7.22 7.89 16.54
C SER A 40 -6.41 8.13 17.82
N ASP A 41 -7.12 8.24 18.95
CA ASP A 41 -6.51 8.38 20.29
C ASP A 41 -5.58 7.21 20.66
N GLN A 42 -5.74 6.05 20.01
CA GLN A 42 -4.88 4.88 20.21
C GLN A 42 -3.43 5.14 19.78
N ALA A 43 -3.19 6.13 18.92
CA ALA A 43 -1.86 6.54 18.47
C ALA A 43 -1.31 7.77 19.23
N SER A 44 -1.90 8.13 20.37
CA SER A 44 -1.60 9.39 21.11
C SER A 44 -0.14 9.62 21.49
N PHE A 45 0.71 8.59 21.52
CA PHE A 45 2.14 8.72 21.80
C PHE A 45 3.04 8.34 20.61
N ILE A 46 2.45 8.18 19.42
CA ILE A 46 3.18 7.89 18.17
C ILE A 46 3.39 9.21 17.43
N THR A 47 4.64 9.65 17.34
CA THR A 47 5.02 10.84 16.58
C THR A 47 6.37 10.63 15.89
N GLY A 48 6.56 11.21 14.71
CA GLY A 48 7.78 11.10 13.92
C GLY A 48 8.08 9.71 13.35
N ALA A 49 7.17 8.74 13.50
CA ALA A 49 7.33 7.38 12.99
C ALA A 49 6.80 7.24 11.56
N ILE A 50 7.48 6.40 10.77
CA ILE A 50 7.00 5.93 9.46
C ILE A 50 6.41 4.53 9.67
N LEU A 51 5.16 4.33 9.25
CA LEU A 51 4.48 3.02 9.28
C LEU A 51 4.32 2.50 7.85
N PRO A 52 5.18 1.57 7.38
CA PRO A 52 4.99 0.92 6.08
C PRO A 52 3.70 0.10 6.05
N VAL A 53 2.93 0.27 4.96
CA VAL A 53 1.72 -0.52 4.66
C VAL A 53 1.91 -1.14 3.28
N ASP A 54 2.84 -2.09 3.19
CA ASP A 54 3.43 -2.53 1.93
C ASP A 54 3.57 -4.07 1.83
N GLY A 55 2.82 -4.81 2.63
CA GLY A 55 2.87 -6.28 2.64
C GLY A 55 4.26 -6.87 2.94
N GLY A 56 5.18 -6.09 3.53
CA GLY A 56 6.54 -6.47 3.87
C GLY A 56 7.60 -6.13 2.82
N TYR A 57 7.25 -5.38 1.76
CA TYR A 57 8.16 -5.07 0.65
C TYR A 57 9.48 -4.41 1.10
N LEU A 58 9.43 -3.52 2.10
CA LEU A 58 10.62 -2.84 2.63
C LEU A 58 11.39 -3.64 3.70
N ALA A 59 10.86 -4.79 4.17
CA ALA A 59 11.37 -5.51 5.33
C ALA A 59 12.17 -6.79 4.98
N GLN A 60 12.34 -7.10 3.69
CA GLN A 60 12.98 -8.32 3.18
C GLN A 60 14.46 -8.16 2.86
#